data_AF-A0A743U278-F1
#
_entry.id   AF-A0A743U278-F1
#
_cell.length_a   1.000
_cell.length_b   1.000
_cell.length_c   1.000
_cell.angle_alpha   90.00
_cell.angle_beta   90.00
_cell.angle_gamma   90.00
#
_symmetry.space_group_name_H-M   'P 1'
#
loop_
_entity.id
_entity.type
_entity.pdbx_description
1 polymer ?
#
loop_
_entity_poly.entity_id
_entity_poly.type
_entity_poly.pdbx_seq_one_letter_code
_entity_poly.pdbx_strand_id
1 'polypeptide(L)'
;MTIDLNLTDVTRMINGMAEAGKDTSPLMRKIAGLLAAQSALNFRDEGNPPWEPSAAAQARTGETLSLSGHLRRSITEKYDAGHAMVGTNVEYAAIHQLGGTVKHKPRETSLYYHVDKHGNVSNQFVKKSVSNFAQKAHIGAWTQVFVARPFLPVDADGKPQKGLEQKILTLATDFLREAANGRG
;
A
#
# COMPACT_ATOMS: atom_id res chain seq x y z
N MET A 1 -45.39 -8.30 -43.81
CA MET A 1 -43.95 -8.35 -44.09
C MET A 1 -43.29 -9.03 -42.90
N THR A 2 -42.73 -10.22 -43.08
CA THR A 2 -42.09 -10.99 -42.02
C THR A 2 -40.60 -11.03 -42.30
N ILE A 3 -39.77 -10.61 -41.35
CA ILE A 3 -38.31 -10.67 -41.45
C ILE A 3 -37.88 -11.87 -40.60
N ASP A 4 -37.17 -12.81 -41.21
CA ASP A 4 -36.53 -13.94 -40.55
C ASP A 4 -35.05 -13.57 -40.30
N LEU A 5 -34.65 -13.49 -39.04
CA LEU A 5 -33.28 -13.17 -38.65
C LEU A 5 -32.60 -14.46 -38.16
N ASN A 6 -31.53 -14.88 -38.83
CA ASN A 6 -30.71 -15.98 -38.37
C ASN A 6 -29.88 -15.56 -37.14
N LEU A 7 -30.23 -16.10 -35.97
CA LEU A 7 -29.62 -15.75 -34.67
C LEU A 7 -28.52 -16.72 -34.22
N THR A 8 -27.97 -17.53 -35.13
CA THR A 8 -26.93 -18.53 -34.79
C THR A 8 -25.71 -17.87 -34.15
N ASP A 9 -25.29 -16.71 -34.68
CA ASP A 9 -24.14 -15.98 -34.16
C ASP A 9 -24.39 -15.40 -32.77
N VAL A 10 -25.58 -14.85 -32.54
CA VAL A 10 -25.99 -14.33 -31.23
C VAL A 10 -26.00 -15.44 -30.19
N THR A 11 -26.55 -16.61 -30.54
CA THR A 11 -26.60 -17.78 -29.65
C THR A 11 -25.20 -18.28 -29.30
N ARG A 12 -24.27 -18.31 -30.28
CA ARG A 12 -22.87 -18.68 -30.05
C ARG A 12 -22.19 -17.71 -29.08
N MET A 13 -22.36 -16.40 -29.28
CA MET A 13 -21.78 -15.37 -28.41
C MET A 13 -22.27 -15.49 -26.97
N ILE A 14 -23.58 -15.68 -26.77
CA ILE A 14 -24.18 -15.86 -25.44
C ILE A 14 -23.62 -17.09 -24.75
N ASN A 15 -23.50 -18.22 -25.47
CA ASN A 15 -22.93 -19.45 -24.92
C ASN A 15 -21.45 -19.26 -24.53
N GLY A 16 -20.66 -18.55 -25.34
CA GLY A 16 -19.27 -18.23 -25.00
C GLY A 16 -19.15 -17.37 -23.74
N MET A 17 -19.99 -16.35 -23.60
CA MET A 17 -20.07 -15.54 -22.38
C MET A 17 -20.52 -16.36 -21.16
N ALA A 18 -21.51 -17.24 -21.32
CA ALA A 18 -21.98 -18.11 -20.25
C ALA A 18 -20.90 -19.09 -19.77
N GLU A 19 -20.09 -19.62 -20.70
CA GLU A 19 -18.97 -20.49 -20.36
C GLU A 19 -17.88 -19.74 -19.58
N ALA A 20 -17.51 -18.55 -20.04
CA ALA A 20 -16.55 -17.70 -19.33
C ALA A 20 -17.05 -17.24 -17.95
N GLY A 21 -18.37 -17.17 -17.75
CA GLY A 21 -18.98 -16.90 -16.45
C GLY A 21 -18.85 -18.05 -15.45
N LYS A 22 -18.54 -19.28 -15.88
CA LYS A 22 -18.35 -20.43 -14.98
C LYS A 22 -17.01 -20.36 -14.24
N ASP A 23 -15.98 -19.80 -14.88
CA ASP A 23 -14.68 -19.58 -14.27
C ASP A 23 -14.18 -18.16 -14.58
N THR A 24 -14.39 -17.25 -13.64
CA THR A 24 -13.91 -15.88 -13.72
C THR A 24 -12.48 -15.72 -13.19
N SER A 25 -11.76 -16.80 -12.87
CA SER A 25 -10.35 -16.76 -12.45
C SER A 25 -9.45 -16.00 -13.44
N PRO A 26 -9.60 -16.15 -14.79
CA PRO A 26 -8.80 -15.37 -15.74
C PRO A 26 -9.05 -13.87 -15.64
N LEU A 27 -10.30 -13.46 -15.40
CA LEU A 27 -10.66 -12.06 -15.16
C LEU A 27 -10.09 -11.57 -13.84
N MET A 28 -10.27 -12.33 -12.75
CA MET A 28 -9.74 -11.98 -11.42
C MET A 28 -8.22 -11.87 -11.41
N ARG A 29 -7.52 -12.71 -12.17
CA ARG A 29 -6.07 -12.59 -12.39
C ARG A 29 -5.70 -11.27 -13.06
N LYS A 30 -6.42 -10.86 -14.12
CA LYS A 30 -6.19 -9.56 -14.79
C LYS A 30 -6.45 -8.40 -13.82
N ILE A 31 -7.52 -8.48 -13.02
CA ILE A 31 -7.86 -7.47 -12.01
C ILE A 31 -6.77 -7.41 -10.92
N ALA A 32 -6.31 -8.54 -10.40
CA ALA A 32 -5.26 -8.60 -9.38
C ALA A 32 -3.96 -7.93 -9.87
N GLY A 33 -3.55 -8.23 -11.10
CA GLY A 33 -2.39 -7.58 -11.73
C GLY A 33 -2.60 -6.08 -11.94
N LEU A 34 -3.81 -5.63 -12.29
CA LEU A 34 -4.14 -4.20 -12.35
C LEU A 34 -3.98 -3.52 -10.98
N LEU A 35 -4.49 -4.14 -9.91
CA LEU A 35 -4.41 -3.60 -8.56
C LEU A 35 -2.95 -3.47 -8.08
N ALA A 36 -2.12 -4.47 -8.36
CA ALA A 36 -0.69 -4.40 -8.05
C ALA A 36 0.04 -3.35 -8.89
N ALA A 37 -0.26 -3.26 -10.19
CA ALA A 37 0.31 -2.24 -11.06
C ALA A 37 -0.07 -0.83 -10.57
N GLN A 38 -1.33 -0.61 -10.18
CA GLN A 38 -1.77 0.67 -9.62
C GLN A 38 -1.07 0.97 -8.29
N SER A 39 -0.87 -0.03 -7.43
CA SER A 39 -0.09 0.13 -6.19
C SER A 39 1.35 0.57 -6.50
N ALA A 40 2.00 -0.07 -7.48
CA ALA A 40 3.36 0.28 -7.89
C ALA A 40 3.47 1.71 -8.45
N LEU A 41 2.46 2.14 -9.21
CA LEU A 41 2.35 3.53 -9.69
C LEU A 41 2.18 4.50 -8.53
N ASN A 42 1.31 4.18 -7.56
CA ASN A 42 1.12 5.00 -6.37
C ASN A 42 2.42 5.14 -5.56
N PHE A 43 3.25 4.10 -5.46
CA PHE A 43 4.58 4.24 -4.86
C PHE A 43 5.50 5.17 -5.63
N ARG A 44 5.49 5.11 -6.97
CA ARG A 44 6.35 5.91 -7.84
C ARG A 44 5.93 7.38 -7.86
N ASP A 45 4.64 7.64 -7.88
CA ASP A 45 4.05 8.98 -8.00
C ASP A 45 3.91 9.63 -6.60
N GLU A 46 4.52 9.02 -5.58
CA GLU A 46 4.44 9.40 -4.18
C GLU A 46 3.01 9.53 -3.65
N GLY A 47 2.06 8.70 -4.09
CA GLY A 47 0.69 8.64 -3.61
C GLY A 47 -0.35 9.03 -4.65
N ASN A 48 -1.64 8.88 -4.30
CA ASN A 48 -2.73 9.48 -5.06
C ASN A 48 -3.87 9.92 -4.12
N PRO A 49 -3.95 11.22 -3.74
CA PRO A 49 -3.05 12.31 -4.14
C PRO A 49 -1.61 12.14 -3.58
N PRO A 50 -0.61 12.89 -4.11
CA PRO A 50 0.76 12.83 -3.62
C PRO A 50 0.86 13.11 -2.11
N TRP A 51 1.79 12.44 -1.45
CA TRP A 51 2.03 12.52 -0.03
C TRP A 51 2.88 13.73 0.29
N GLU A 52 2.50 14.45 1.35
CA GLU A 52 3.35 15.50 1.92
C GLU A 52 4.73 14.95 2.32
N PRO A 53 5.84 15.57 1.85
CA PRO A 53 7.18 15.16 2.21
C PRO A 53 7.40 15.09 3.73
N SER A 54 7.78 13.91 4.24
CA SER A 54 8.14 13.80 5.65
C SER A 54 9.44 14.55 5.97
N ALA A 55 9.62 15.02 7.21
CA ALA A 55 10.87 15.67 7.63
C ALA A 55 12.10 14.77 7.41
N ALA A 56 11.96 13.45 7.58
CA ALA A 56 13.02 12.49 7.31
C ALA A 56 13.32 12.37 5.80
N ALA A 57 12.28 12.41 4.95
CA ALA A 57 12.42 12.44 3.49
C ALA A 57 13.13 13.71 3.02
N GLN A 58 12.77 14.86 3.57
CA GLN A 58 13.43 16.14 3.30
C GLN A 58 14.91 16.11 3.71
N ALA A 59 15.21 15.62 4.93
CA ALA A 59 16.59 15.58 5.44
C ALA A 59 17.51 14.63 4.64
N ARG A 60 16.97 13.56 4.06
CA ARG A 60 17.74 12.59 3.26
C ARG A 60 17.63 12.78 1.75
N THR A 61 16.88 13.79 1.29
CA THR A 61 16.52 13.96 -0.13
C THR A 61 15.97 12.67 -0.76
N GLY A 62 14.93 12.06 -0.17
CA GLY A 62 14.35 10.80 -0.66
C GLY A 62 12.83 10.71 -0.52
N GLU A 63 12.24 9.56 -0.87
CA GLU A 63 10.79 9.37 -1.02
C GLU A 63 10.04 9.18 0.30
N THR A 64 8.89 9.82 0.52
CA THR A 64 8.19 9.75 1.83
C THR A 64 7.87 8.34 2.34
N LEU A 65 7.38 7.45 1.48
CA LEU A 65 6.98 6.09 1.88
C LEU A 65 8.02 5.01 1.53
N SER A 66 9.20 5.41 1.08
CA SER A 66 10.24 4.48 0.65
C SER A 66 11.60 4.91 1.18
N LEU A 67 12.07 4.15 2.17
CA LEU A 67 13.44 4.24 2.68
C LEU A 67 14.35 3.25 1.93
N SER A 68 14.00 1.97 1.97
CA SER A 68 14.72 0.87 1.30
C SER A 68 13.88 0.17 0.21
N GLY A 69 12.65 0.66 -0.03
CA GLY A 69 11.67 0.02 -0.90
C GLY A 69 11.10 -1.32 -0.38
N HIS A 70 11.35 -1.71 0.88
CA HIS A 70 10.86 -2.98 1.43
C HIS A 70 9.34 -3.12 1.36
N LEU A 71 8.60 -2.08 1.76
CA LEU A 71 7.14 -2.09 1.70
C LEU A 71 6.64 -2.29 0.26
N ARG A 72 7.19 -1.54 -0.70
CA ARG A 72 6.87 -1.67 -2.12
C ARG A 72 7.11 -3.09 -2.64
N ARG A 73 8.24 -3.72 -2.26
CA ARG A 73 8.57 -5.11 -2.66
C ARG A 73 7.72 -6.17 -1.96
N SER A 74 7.13 -5.85 -0.82
CA SER A 74 6.27 -6.77 -0.06
C SER A 74 4.83 -6.84 -0.58
N ILE A 75 4.46 -5.98 -1.53
CA ILE A 75 3.12 -6.03 -2.13
C ILE A 75 2.98 -7.32 -2.94
N THR A 76 1.97 -8.09 -2.58
CA THR A 76 1.60 -9.32 -3.28
C THR A 76 0.16 -9.25 -3.74
N GLU A 77 -0.11 -9.84 -4.89
CA GLU A 77 -1.45 -10.02 -5.44
C GLU A 77 -1.89 -11.47 -5.27
N LYS A 78 -3.19 -11.67 -5.05
CA LYS A 78 -3.83 -12.98 -5.00
C LYS A 78 -5.13 -12.91 -5.76
N TYR A 79 -5.56 -14.03 -6.32
CA TYR A 79 -6.84 -14.15 -6.99
C TYR A 79 -7.44 -15.53 -6.74
N ASP A 80 -8.76 -15.59 -6.75
CA ASP A 80 -9.55 -16.81 -6.83
C ASP A 80 -10.63 -16.63 -7.92
N ALA A 81 -11.55 -17.58 -8.05
CA ALA A 81 -12.59 -17.50 -9.06
C ALA A 81 -13.47 -16.25 -8.93
N GLY A 82 -13.72 -15.74 -7.73
CA GLY A 82 -14.62 -14.61 -7.46
C GLY A 82 -13.96 -13.34 -6.90
N HIS A 83 -12.68 -13.40 -6.51
CA HIS A 83 -12.01 -12.34 -5.80
C HIS A 83 -10.63 -12.05 -6.39
N ALA A 84 -10.28 -10.76 -6.39
CA ALA A 84 -8.94 -10.26 -6.65
C ALA A 84 -8.49 -9.43 -5.45
N MET A 85 -7.28 -9.68 -4.96
CA MET A 85 -6.73 -9.08 -3.75
C MET A 85 -5.33 -8.53 -4.00
N VAL A 86 -5.02 -7.41 -3.38
CA VAL A 86 -3.67 -6.85 -3.28
C VAL A 86 -3.39 -6.45 -1.84
N GLY A 87 -2.19 -6.72 -1.34
CA GLY A 87 -1.85 -6.36 0.03
C GLY A 87 -0.41 -6.71 0.40
N THR A 88 -0.10 -6.53 1.67
CA THR A 88 1.21 -6.83 2.28
C THR A 88 1.02 -7.37 3.69
N ASN A 89 1.96 -8.20 4.12
CA ASN A 89 2.05 -8.73 5.48
C ASN A 89 2.94 -7.89 6.40
N VAL A 90 3.44 -6.75 5.93
CA VAL A 90 4.31 -5.86 6.70
C VAL A 90 3.50 -5.14 7.79
N GLU A 91 3.89 -5.32 9.05
CA GLU A 91 3.15 -4.80 10.23
C GLU A 91 2.91 -3.28 10.16
N TYR A 92 3.93 -2.51 9.79
CA TYR A 92 3.82 -1.05 9.71
C TYR A 92 2.99 -0.54 8.52
N ALA A 93 2.62 -1.42 7.59
CA ALA A 93 1.85 -1.05 6.40
C ALA A 93 0.46 -0.52 6.73
N ALA A 94 -0.19 -1.06 7.75
CA ALA A 94 -1.53 -0.64 8.16
C ALA A 94 -1.56 0.81 8.64
N ILE A 95 -0.61 1.18 9.51
CA ILE A 95 -0.47 2.57 10.00
C ILE A 95 -0.09 3.52 8.86
N HIS A 96 0.62 3.06 7.83
CA HIS A 96 0.87 3.88 6.65
C HIS A 96 -0.37 4.02 5.76
N GLN A 97 -1.12 2.95 5.50
CA GLN A 97 -2.30 3.00 4.64
C GLN A 97 -3.43 3.83 5.27
N LEU A 98 -3.73 3.57 6.55
CA LEU A 98 -4.90 4.11 7.23
C LEU A 98 -4.59 5.33 8.11
N GLY A 99 -3.30 5.58 8.39
CA GLY A 99 -2.91 6.48 9.47
C GLY A 99 -3.13 5.86 10.84
N GLY A 100 -2.89 6.63 11.89
CA GLY A 100 -3.19 6.19 13.25
C GLY A 100 -2.39 6.91 14.32
N THR A 101 -2.64 6.53 15.57
CA THR A 101 -1.92 7.06 16.73
C THR A 101 -1.20 5.95 17.47
N VAL A 102 0.09 6.17 17.76
CA VAL A 102 0.90 5.25 18.56
C VAL A 102 1.18 5.92 19.90
N LYS A 103 0.75 5.27 20.98
CA LYS A 103 0.96 5.75 22.34
C LYS A 103 2.23 5.14 22.92
N HIS A 104 3.19 5.99 23.26
CA HIS A 104 4.41 5.60 23.94
C HIS A 104 4.21 5.68 25.46
N LYS A 105 4.48 4.57 26.15
CA LYS A 105 4.46 4.49 27.61
C LYS A 105 5.62 5.29 28.21
N PRO A 106 5.45 5.84 29.43
CA PRO A 106 6.55 6.49 30.11
C PRO A 106 7.66 5.47 30.38
N ARG A 107 8.91 5.89 30.24
CA ARG A 107 10.07 5.05 30.49
C ARG A 107 11.22 5.83 31.08
N GLU A 108 12.03 5.16 31.88
CA GLU A 108 13.34 5.67 32.26
C GLU A 108 14.36 5.30 31.19
N THR A 109 15.20 6.26 30.81
CA THR A 109 16.32 6.05 29.90
C THR A 109 17.59 6.56 30.54
N SER A 110 18.70 5.83 30.38
CA SER A 110 20.02 6.32 30.80
C SER A 110 20.62 7.18 29.69
N LEU A 111 20.88 8.44 30.01
CA LEU A 111 21.64 9.39 29.20
C LEU A 111 23.10 9.31 29.61
N TYR A 112 23.98 9.19 28.62
CA TYR A 112 25.42 8.99 28.85
C TYR A 112 26.18 10.26 28.46
N TYR A 113 27.06 10.71 29.35
CA TYR A 113 27.86 11.91 29.19
C TYR A 113 29.33 11.63 29.49
N HIS A 114 30.18 12.58 29.12
CA HIS A 114 31.59 12.56 29.49
C HIS A 114 31.87 13.68 30.49
N VAL A 115 32.57 13.35 31.56
CA VAL A 115 32.97 14.25 32.64
C VAL A 115 34.47 14.46 32.52
N ASP A 116 34.89 15.72 32.53
CA ASP A 116 36.31 16.03 32.51
C ASP A 116 36.98 15.71 33.85
N LYS A 117 38.31 15.79 33.88
CA LYS A 117 39.11 15.61 35.11
C LYS A 117 38.81 16.66 36.20
N HIS A 118 38.06 17.72 35.88
CA HIS A 118 37.68 18.79 36.80
C HIS A 118 36.24 18.59 37.35
N GLY A 119 35.56 17.51 36.97
CA GLY A 119 34.22 17.17 37.45
C GLY A 119 33.09 17.86 36.68
N ASN A 120 33.37 18.56 35.58
CA ASN A 120 32.34 19.18 34.75
C ASN A 120 31.77 18.16 33.77
N VAL A 121 30.44 18.02 33.76
CA VAL A 121 29.73 17.18 32.79
C VAL A 121 29.60 17.93 31.47
N SER A 122 29.96 17.28 30.35
CA SER A 122 29.78 17.87 29.04
C SER A 122 28.29 17.97 28.65
N ASN A 123 27.93 19.01 27.89
CA ASN A 123 26.56 19.20 27.37
C ASN A 123 26.22 18.25 26.21
N GLN A 124 27.15 17.40 25.79
CA GLN A 124 27.00 16.51 24.63
C GLN A 124 26.78 15.08 25.08
N PHE A 125 25.75 14.44 24.51
CA PHE A 125 25.53 13.01 24.68
C PHE A 125 26.65 12.21 24.03
N VAL A 126 27.16 11.18 24.72
CA VAL A 126 28.20 10.28 24.21
C VAL A 126 27.73 8.83 24.22
N LYS A 127 28.42 7.97 23.47
CA LYS A 127 28.16 6.52 23.50
C LYS A 127 28.50 5.95 24.87
N LYS A 128 27.77 4.92 25.31
CA LYS A 128 28.00 4.23 26.60
C LYS A 128 29.45 3.75 26.79
N SER A 129 30.10 3.28 25.73
CA SER A 129 31.50 2.81 25.80
C SER A 129 32.52 3.91 26.03
N VAL A 130 32.14 5.18 25.82
CA VAL A 130 33.00 6.38 25.96
C VAL A 130 32.61 7.20 27.20
N SER A 131 31.43 6.96 27.77
CA SER A 131 30.94 7.67 28.94
C SER A 131 31.61 7.21 30.22
N ASN A 132 31.88 8.16 31.10
CA ASN A 132 32.23 7.94 32.50
C ASN A 132 31.12 8.40 33.47
N PHE A 133 30.04 8.98 32.95
CA PHE A 133 28.87 9.40 33.72
C PHE A 133 27.57 9.02 33.01
N ALA A 134 26.60 8.55 33.79
CA ALA A 134 25.28 8.21 33.30
C ALA A 134 24.22 8.86 34.21
N GLN A 135 23.27 9.56 33.61
CA GLN A 135 22.14 10.16 34.28
C GLN A 135 20.86 9.46 33.84
N LYS A 136 20.02 9.06 34.80
CA LYS A 136 18.68 8.58 34.48
C LYS A 136 17.78 9.77 34.14
N ALA A 137 17.10 9.69 33.01
CA ALA A 137 16.08 10.64 32.60
C ALA A 137 14.72 9.95 32.49
N HIS A 138 13.71 10.62 33.02
CA HIS A 138 12.33 10.21 32.90
C HIS A 138 11.73 10.78 31.62
N ILE A 139 11.33 9.90 30.70
CA ILE A 139 10.57 10.27 29.50
C ILE A 139 9.11 9.98 29.80
N GLY A 140 8.29 11.04 29.83
CA GLY A 140 6.85 10.93 30.03
C GLY A 140 6.14 10.19 28.89
N ALA A 141 4.87 9.86 29.10
CA ALA A 141 4.04 9.31 28.04
C ALA A 141 3.84 10.35 26.94
N TRP A 142 3.95 9.93 25.68
CA TRP A 142 3.70 10.80 24.54
C TRP A 142 3.05 10.03 23.39
N THR A 143 2.34 10.74 22.52
CA THR A 143 1.60 10.15 21.41
C THR A 143 2.18 10.61 20.09
N GLN A 144 2.54 9.67 19.23
CA GLN A 144 2.89 9.95 17.84
C GLN A 144 1.65 9.82 16.98
N VAL A 145 1.30 10.90 16.27
CA VAL A 145 0.25 10.88 15.24
C VAL A 145 0.92 10.58 13.89
N PHE A 146 0.36 9.61 13.16
CA PHE A 146 0.73 9.27 11.80
C PHE A 146 -0.43 9.63 10.86
N VAL A 147 -0.16 10.52 9.90
CA VAL A 147 -1.09 10.83 8.81
C VAL A 147 -1.18 9.63 7.85
N ALA A 148 -2.37 9.41 7.30
CA ALA A 148 -2.60 8.37 6.30
C ALA A 148 -1.80 8.68 5.01
N ARG A 149 -1.18 7.66 4.47
CA ARG A 149 -0.39 7.66 3.22
C ARG A 149 -0.82 6.45 2.39
N PRO A 150 -2.06 6.48 1.85
CA PRO A 150 -2.60 5.35 1.11
C PRO A 150 -1.72 5.08 -0.12
N PHE A 151 -1.30 3.83 -0.26
CA PHE A 151 -0.45 3.34 -1.35
C PHE A 151 -1.11 2.22 -2.14
N LEU A 152 -2.10 1.55 -1.55
CA LEU A 152 -2.98 0.63 -2.26
C LEU A 152 -3.95 1.42 -3.15
N PRO A 153 -4.61 0.78 -4.13
CA PRO A 153 -5.60 1.43 -5.01
C PRO A 153 -6.93 1.71 -4.29
N VAL A 154 -6.87 1.92 -2.97
CA VAL A 154 -7.97 2.29 -2.09
C VAL A 154 -7.49 3.42 -1.19
N ASP A 155 -8.38 4.33 -0.83
CA ASP A 155 -8.08 5.42 0.10
C ASP A 155 -8.01 4.91 1.57
N ALA A 156 -7.80 5.84 2.50
CA ALA A 156 -7.76 5.52 3.93
C ALA A 156 -9.13 5.07 4.49
N ASP A 157 -10.22 5.40 3.80
CA ASP A 157 -11.59 5.04 4.16
C ASP A 157 -12.05 3.73 3.49
N GLY A 158 -11.20 3.14 2.64
CA GLY A 158 -11.48 1.91 1.88
C GLY A 158 -12.22 2.13 0.56
N LYS A 159 -12.39 3.37 0.09
CA LYS A 159 -13.00 3.64 -1.22
C LYS A 159 -11.97 3.45 -2.33
N PRO A 160 -12.38 2.92 -3.49
CA PRO A 160 -11.50 2.80 -4.65
C PRO A 160 -10.93 4.15 -5.09
N GLN A 161 -9.66 4.14 -5.51
CA GLN A 161 -9.05 5.29 -6.16
C GLN A 161 -9.84 5.70 -7.41
N LYS A 162 -9.97 7.02 -7.66
CA LYS A 162 -10.65 7.55 -8.85
C LYS A 162 -10.10 6.91 -10.13
N GLY A 163 -11.00 6.42 -10.98
CA GLY A 163 -10.65 5.77 -12.25
C GLY A 163 -10.39 4.26 -12.14
N LEU A 164 -10.24 3.70 -10.93
CA LEU A 164 -10.01 2.26 -10.77
C LEU A 164 -11.24 1.46 -11.19
N GLU A 165 -12.42 1.87 -10.76
CA GLU A 165 -13.69 1.19 -11.10
C GLU A 165 -13.90 1.13 -12.61
N GLN A 166 -13.63 2.22 -13.32
CA GLN A 166 -13.72 2.25 -14.78
C GLN A 166 -12.72 1.30 -15.42
N LYS A 167 -11.47 1.22 -14.92
CA LYS A 167 -10.47 0.26 -15.43
C LYS A 167 -10.92 -1.19 -15.20
N ILE A 168 -11.50 -1.50 -14.05
CA ILE A 168 -12.04 -2.84 -13.74
C ILE A 168 -13.21 -3.16 -14.66
N LEU A 169 -14.13 -2.22 -14.87
CA LEU A 169 -15.27 -2.41 -15.78
C LEU A 169 -14.83 -2.63 -17.22
N THR A 170 -13.82 -1.88 -17.68
CA THR A 170 -13.22 -2.09 -19.01
C THR A 170 -12.63 -3.49 -19.12
N LEU A 171 -11.85 -3.95 -18.13
CA LEU A 171 -11.29 -5.31 -18.12
C LEU A 171 -12.39 -6.38 -18.15
N ALA A 172 -13.47 -6.21 -17.39
CA ALA A 172 -14.60 -7.13 -17.39
C ALA A 172 -15.31 -7.15 -18.74
N THR A 173 -15.52 -5.99 -19.35
CA THR A 173 -16.17 -5.86 -20.66
C THR A 173 -15.33 -6.49 -21.77
N ASP A 174 -14.02 -6.24 -21.76
CA ASP A 174 -13.11 -6.81 -22.74
C ASP A 174 -13.01 -8.34 -22.58
N PHE A 175 -13.01 -8.85 -21.35
CA PHE A 175 -13.06 -10.29 -21.08
C PHE A 175 -14.33 -10.94 -21.65
N LEU A 176 -15.50 -10.35 -21.41
CA LEU A 176 -16.77 -10.86 -21.96
C LEU A 176 -16.79 -10.77 -23.49
N ARG A 177 -16.20 -9.73 -24.07
CA ARG A 177 -16.07 -9.57 -25.52
C ARG A 177 -15.14 -10.64 -26.12
N GLU A 178 -14.02 -10.94 -25.47
CA GLU A 178 -13.10 -12.02 -25.86
C GLU A 178 -13.81 -13.39 -25.83
N ALA A 179 -14.57 -13.65 -24.77
CA ALA A 179 -15.36 -14.87 -24.61
C ALA A 179 -16.46 -15.02 -25.67
N ALA A 180 -17.19 -13.93 -25.95
CA ALA A 180 -18.23 -13.91 -26.98
C ALA A 180 -17.69 -14.24 -28.38
N ASN A 181 -16.46 -13.82 -28.67
CA ASN A 181 -15.81 -14.05 -29.97
C ASN A 181 -15.11 -15.42 -30.09
N GLY A 182 -15.19 -16.27 -29.06
CA GLY A 182 -14.59 -17.61 -29.07
C GLY A 182 -13.06 -17.62 -29.03
N ARG A 183 -12.43 -16.57 -28.46
CA ARG A 183 -10.97 -16.47 -28.27
C ARG A 183 -10.52 -16.70 -26.82
N GLY A 184 -11.38 -17.34 -26.00
CA GLY A 184 -11.09 -17.72 -24.62
C GLY A 184 -10.36 -19.05 -24.54
#